data_AF-B9XSZ8-F1
#
_entry.id   AF-B9XSZ8-F1
#
_cell.length_a   1.000
_cell.length_b   1.000
_cell.length_c   1.000
_cell.angle_alpha   90.00
_cell.angle_beta   90.00
_cell.angle_gamma   90.00
#
_symmetry.space_group_name_H-M   'P 1'
#
loop_
_entity.id
_entity.type
_entity.pdbx_description
1 polymer ?
#
loop_
_entity_poly.entity_id
_entity_poly.type
_entity_poly.pdbx_seq_one_letter_code
_entity_poly.pdbx_strand_id
1 'polypeptide(L)'
;MSSTVNFNSYSTNPCIAILGVPFDNVSTMDAVSLVEQMVDSRHPHYFVTANVDFLVQAQEDIELRRILFDAHLVVCDGTPLIWASKMLGNPLPERVAGSDLVPLLIRIAAEKNYRLFFLGGTPESTSVALQNIRAQHPQILAEGYSPPFNKLLEMDHDEIKLRIQKFKPDLLFVSFGCPKQEKWIAMHYQSLGVPVSAGVGGTIDFLAGHLKRAPVLMQKTGTEWIFRLAQEPRRLFRRYVKDLWVFGWAILSQWWQLQFKRSKSLPAKVSAPVKSEADWQCIKLPEHLDMAAVRDDALLMDQILVDGRHCLLELEKVKFIDSTGVGFLIRLQKKVRTAGRELVLLSPSNVIMRALSLMQLQSFFASAPDFASAQQLLDIRAMERKEMVTANRTKWAESLVWQGEITAANAEDVWQQTATQLNATDSANKHVLIDLSHVRFIDSTGLGLMVRVKKASLRLGIRLEFTGTQSAVRNVLTLARLESFLLGEPK
;
A
#
# COMPACT_ATOMS: atom_id res chain seq x y z
N MET A 1 -15.40 -9.20 -19.41
CA MET A 1 -14.23 -8.55 -20.05
C MET A 1 -13.70 -7.54 -19.07
N SER A 2 -12.54 -7.82 -18.46
CA SER A 2 -11.93 -6.95 -17.45
C SER A 2 -11.33 -5.73 -18.16
N SER A 3 -11.98 -4.58 -18.06
CA SER A 3 -11.38 -3.31 -18.47
C SER A 3 -10.40 -2.88 -17.38
N THR A 4 -9.24 -3.54 -17.34
CA THR A 4 -8.10 -3.05 -16.56
C THR A 4 -7.78 -1.64 -17.05
N VAL A 5 -7.89 -0.65 -16.17
CA VAL A 5 -7.41 0.71 -16.40
C VAL A 5 -5.97 0.60 -16.91
N ASN A 6 -5.75 1.02 -18.16
CA ASN A 6 -4.42 0.98 -18.74
C ASN A 6 -3.67 2.22 -18.25
N PHE A 7 -3.14 2.15 -17.02
CA PHE A 7 -2.28 3.17 -16.39
C PHE A 7 -1.06 3.58 -17.24
N ASN A 8 -0.83 2.91 -18.36
CA ASN A 8 0.31 3.08 -19.25
C ASN A 8 0.08 4.07 -20.40
N SER A 9 -1.12 4.61 -20.61
CA SER A 9 -1.35 5.50 -21.76
C SER A 9 -0.67 6.88 -21.64
N TYR A 10 -0.23 7.28 -20.44
CA TYR A 10 0.30 8.62 -20.20
C TYR A 10 1.73 8.68 -19.64
N SER A 11 2.24 7.62 -19.01
CA SER A 11 3.64 7.61 -18.54
C SER A 11 4.50 6.71 -19.45
N THR A 12 5.31 7.34 -20.30
CA THR A 12 6.35 6.67 -21.09
C THR A 12 7.56 6.28 -20.25
N ASN A 13 7.63 6.76 -18.99
CA ASN A 13 8.77 6.59 -18.11
C ASN A 13 8.47 5.56 -17.02
N PRO A 14 9.42 4.66 -16.72
CA PRO A 14 9.21 3.66 -15.68
C PRO A 14 9.09 4.32 -14.30
N CYS A 15 8.32 3.66 -13.44
CA CYS A 15 8.26 3.94 -12.01
C CYS A 15 9.66 3.86 -11.37
N ILE A 16 9.91 4.68 -10.35
CA ILE A 16 11.15 4.67 -9.57
C ILE A 16 10.89 4.23 -8.13
N ALA A 17 11.62 3.21 -7.69
CA ALA A 17 11.63 2.78 -6.28
C ALA A 17 12.58 3.66 -5.46
N ILE A 18 12.02 4.43 -4.51
CA ILE A 18 12.80 5.22 -3.55
C ILE A 18 12.55 4.64 -2.17
N LEU A 19 13.58 4.06 -1.55
CA LEU A 19 13.50 3.32 -0.28
C LEU A 19 12.37 2.28 -0.25
N GLY A 20 12.16 1.59 -1.38
CA GLY A 20 11.14 0.54 -1.54
C GLY A 20 9.74 1.04 -1.88
N VAL A 21 9.52 2.35 -1.95
CA VAL A 21 8.24 2.94 -2.38
C VAL A 21 8.24 3.20 -3.89
N PRO A 22 7.29 2.65 -4.66
CA PRO A 22 7.23 2.79 -6.11
C PRO A 22 6.59 4.13 -6.51
N PHE A 23 7.38 5.19 -6.72
CA PHE A 23 6.85 6.47 -7.20
C PHE A 23 6.56 6.42 -8.70
N ASP A 24 5.34 6.79 -9.08
CA ASP A 24 4.94 6.92 -10.48
C ASP A 24 5.58 8.16 -11.11
N ASN A 25 6.11 8.00 -12.32
CA ASN A 25 6.77 9.06 -13.07
C ASN A 25 5.73 9.88 -13.84
N VAL A 26 4.99 10.72 -13.11
CA VAL A 26 3.81 11.46 -13.60
C VAL A 26 3.87 12.93 -13.19
N SER A 27 3.44 13.82 -14.08
CA SER A 27 3.12 15.21 -13.73
C SER A 27 1.79 15.30 -12.99
N THR A 28 1.45 16.50 -12.50
CA THR A 28 0.17 16.79 -11.87
C THR A 28 -0.99 16.51 -12.84
N MET A 29 -0.85 16.90 -14.12
CA MET A 29 -1.90 16.69 -15.12
C MET A 29 -2.00 15.22 -15.55
N ASP A 30 -0.89 14.49 -15.56
CA ASP A 30 -0.92 13.04 -15.77
C ASP A 30 -1.64 12.35 -14.60
N ALA A 31 -1.34 12.74 -13.36
CA ALA A 31 -2.01 12.21 -12.17
C ALA A 31 -3.52 12.49 -12.18
N VAL A 32 -3.94 13.70 -12.58
CA VAL A 32 -5.35 14.05 -12.78
C VAL A 32 -5.99 13.10 -13.82
N SER A 33 -5.36 12.94 -14.97
CA SER A 33 -5.88 12.09 -16.06
C SER A 33 -6.02 10.63 -15.62
N LEU A 34 -5.04 10.11 -14.87
CA LEU A 34 -5.09 8.76 -14.30
C LEU A 34 -6.21 8.62 -13.27
N VAL A 35 -6.43 9.62 -12.41
CA VAL A 35 -7.55 9.63 -11.46
C VAL A 35 -8.89 9.61 -12.20
N GLU A 36 -9.04 10.36 -13.30
CA GLU A 36 -10.25 10.30 -14.12
C GLU A 36 -10.48 8.91 -14.72
N GLN A 37 -9.44 8.26 -15.25
CA GLN A 37 -9.54 6.88 -15.73
C GLN A 37 -9.94 5.89 -14.63
N MET A 38 -9.40 6.06 -13.41
CA MET A 38 -9.80 5.25 -12.26
C MET A 38 -11.29 5.47 -11.93
N VAL A 39 -11.78 6.71 -11.96
CA VAL A 39 -13.21 7.02 -11.77
C VAL A 39 -14.05 6.35 -12.85
N ASP A 40 -13.66 6.48 -14.12
CA ASP A 40 -14.40 5.93 -15.27
C ASP A 40 -14.49 4.40 -15.24
N SER A 41 -13.46 3.73 -14.71
CA SER A 41 -13.44 2.27 -14.59
C SER A 41 -14.46 1.70 -13.62
N ARG A 42 -14.95 2.52 -12.67
CA ARG A 42 -15.85 2.11 -11.58
C ARG A 42 -15.32 1.01 -10.67
N HIS A 43 -14.04 0.64 -10.80
CA HIS A 43 -13.39 -0.24 -9.84
C HIS A 43 -12.80 0.58 -8.69
N PRO A 44 -12.73 0.04 -7.46
CA PRO A 44 -12.17 0.78 -6.35
C PRO A 44 -10.65 0.92 -6.45
N HIS A 45 -10.18 2.16 -6.46
CA HIS A 45 -8.77 2.52 -6.47
C HIS A 45 -8.43 3.40 -5.28
N TYR A 46 -7.14 3.48 -4.99
CA TYR A 46 -6.62 4.54 -4.14
C TYR A 46 -5.26 5.01 -4.61
N PHE A 47 -5.01 6.30 -4.38
CA PHE A 47 -3.71 6.92 -4.63
C PHE A 47 -3.13 7.53 -3.36
N VAL A 48 -1.80 7.68 -3.34
CA VAL A 48 -1.06 8.20 -2.20
C VAL A 48 -0.18 9.37 -2.64
N THR A 49 -0.23 10.46 -1.88
CA THR A 49 0.65 11.62 -2.05
C THR A 49 1.84 11.49 -1.10
N ALA A 50 2.77 10.60 -1.43
CA ALA A 50 3.84 10.20 -0.52
C ALA A 50 4.93 11.29 -0.45
N ASN A 51 5.33 11.62 0.78
CA ASN A 51 6.42 12.54 1.10
C ASN A 51 7.52 11.84 1.91
N VAL A 52 8.56 12.56 2.33
CA VAL A 52 9.69 11.96 3.08
C VAL A 52 9.24 11.24 4.36
N ASP A 53 8.30 11.81 5.10
CA ASP A 53 7.79 11.23 6.35
C ASP A 53 7.07 9.91 6.11
N PHE A 54 6.39 9.74 4.96
CA PHE A 54 5.83 8.44 4.58
C PHE A 54 6.92 7.38 4.45
N LEU A 55 8.03 7.72 3.78
CA LEU A 55 9.15 6.79 3.60
C LEU A 55 9.81 6.43 4.93
N VAL A 56 9.96 7.42 5.82
CA VAL A 56 10.55 7.25 7.16
C VAL A 56 9.66 6.38 8.03
N GLN A 57 8.35 6.67 8.10
CA GLN A 57 7.39 5.84 8.84
C GLN A 57 7.32 4.42 8.25
N ALA A 58 7.33 4.31 6.92
CA ALA A 58 7.31 3.01 6.26
C ALA A 58 8.58 2.19 6.52
N GLN A 59 9.68 2.74 7.06
CA GLN A 59 10.83 1.94 7.53
C GLN A 59 10.50 1.09 8.75
N GLU A 60 9.58 1.55 9.61
CA GLU A 60 9.21 0.93 10.89
C GLU A 60 7.81 0.28 10.85
N ASP A 61 6.95 0.72 9.93
CA ASP A 61 5.56 0.26 9.75
C ASP A 61 5.42 -0.58 8.46
N ILE A 62 5.47 -1.91 8.62
CA ILE A 62 5.36 -2.86 7.50
C ILE A 62 4.00 -2.79 6.79
N GLU A 63 2.93 -2.46 7.53
CA GLU A 63 1.60 -2.30 6.95
C GLU A 63 1.55 -1.05 6.07
N LEU A 64 2.06 0.10 6.55
CA LEU A 64 2.16 1.31 5.72
C LEU A 64 2.98 1.05 4.46
N ARG A 65 4.14 0.38 4.59
CA ARG A 65 4.96 0.02 3.42
C ARG A 65 4.18 -0.81 2.41
N ARG A 66 3.38 -1.76 2.88
CA ARG A 66 2.54 -2.58 2.01
C ARG A 66 1.43 -1.80 1.35
N ILE A 67 0.81 -0.86 2.05
CA ILE A 67 -0.17 0.06 1.47
C ILE A 67 0.47 0.90 0.35
N LEU A 68 1.71 1.36 0.53
CA LEU A 68 2.44 2.10 -0.51
C LEU A 68 2.86 1.23 -1.69
N PHE A 69 3.29 0.00 -1.43
CA PHE A 69 3.61 -0.98 -2.47
C PHE A 69 2.38 -1.32 -3.32
N ASP A 70 1.21 -1.41 -2.68
CA ASP A 70 -0.04 -1.86 -3.30
C ASP A 70 -0.83 -0.71 -3.96
N ALA A 71 -0.48 0.56 -3.69
CA ALA A 71 -1.19 1.74 -4.15
C ALA A 71 -1.33 1.82 -5.68
N HIS A 72 -2.50 2.27 -6.17
CA HIS A 72 -2.79 2.37 -7.61
C HIS A 72 -2.05 3.52 -8.29
N LEU A 73 -1.68 4.51 -7.51
CA LEU A 73 -0.85 5.63 -7.93
C LEU A 73 -0.13 6.17 -6.69
N VAL A 74 1.18 6.34 -6.76
CA VAL A 74 2.00 6.99 -5.74
C VAL A 74 2.64 8.23 -6.37
N VAL A 75 2.12 9.39 -6.02
CA VAL A 75 2.66 10.66 -6.51
C VAL A 75 3.67 11.25 -5.52
N CYS A 76 4.61 12.02 -6.06
CA CYS A 76 5.72 12.60 -5.32
C CYS A 76 5.37 13.93 -4.66
N ASP A 77 4.99 13.89 -3.38
CA ASP A 77 4.66 15.08 -2.58
C ASP A 77 5.87 15.60 -1.79
N GLY A 78 6.89 16.09 -2.49
CA GLY A 78 7.97 16.84 -1.83
C GLY A 78 9.21 17.04 -2.68
N THR A 79 9.81 18.23 -2.57
CA THR A 79 11.06 18.56 -3.28
C THR A 79 12.25 17.65 -2.92
N PRO A 80 12.44 17.21 -1.65
CA PRO A 80 13.54 16.29 -1.33
C PRO A 80 13.48 14.97 -2.10
N LEU A 81 12.28 14.47 -2.41
CA LEU A 81 12.08 13.26 -3.22
C LEU A 81 12.44 13.52 -4.69
N ILE A 82 12.12 14.71 -5.22
CA ILE A 82 12.58 15.12 -6.56
C ILE A 82 14.11 15.13 -6.62
N TRP A 83 14.78 15.68 -5.61
CA TRP A 83 16.25 15.65 -5.54
C TRP A 83 16.81 14.24 -5.44
N ALA A 84 16.20 13.38 -4.60
CA ALA A 84 16.60 11.99 -4.49
C ALA A 84 16.45 11.24 -5.82
N SER A 85 15.34 11.44 -6.54
CA SER A 85 15.12 10.81 -7.86
C SER A 85 16.20 11.22 -8.89
N LYS A 86 16.57 12.51 -8.91
CA LYS A 86 17.68 13.03 -9.75
C LYS A 86 19.00 12.37 -9.39
N MET A 87 19.30 12.28 -8.09
CA MET A 87 20.53 11.67 -7.59
C MET A 87 20.61 10.17 -7.92
N LEU A 88 19.47 9.47 -7.89
CA LEU A 88 19.34 8.07 -8.28
C LEU A 88 19.37 7.85 -9.80
N GLY A 89 19.46 8.92 -10.60
CA GLY A 89 19.66 8.88 -12.05
C GLY A 89 18.39 8.87 -12.90
N ASN A 90 17.21 8.88 -12.27
CA ASN A 90 15.91 8.74 -12.93
C ASN A 90 14.95 9.81 -12.37
N PRO A 91 14.97 11.04 -12.92
CA PRO A 91 14.26 12.16 -12.32
C PRO A 91 12.74 12.01 -12.44
N LEU A 92 12.04 12.22 -11.33
CA LEU A 92 10.61 12.50 -11.32
C LEU A 92 10.37 13.90 -11.93
N PRO A 93 9.26 14.09 -12.66
CA PRO A 93 9.08 15.26 -13.52
C PRO A 93 8.82 16.52 -12.70
N GLU A 94 7.96 16.41 -11.69
CA GLU A 94 7.64 17.51 -10.78
C GLU A 94 7.08 17.03 -9.44
N ARG A 95 6.96 17.97 -8.50
CA ARG A 95 6.32 17.75 -7.20
C ARG A 95 4.80 17.80 -7.39
N VAL A 96 4.12 16.71 -7.04
CA VAL A 96 2.67 16.57 -7.11
C VAL A 96 2.12 16.44 -5.69
N ALA A 97 1.62 17.55 -5.13
CA ALA A 97 1.09 17.59 -3.77
C ALA A 97 -0.43 17.40 -3.76
N GLY A 98 -0.96 16.73 -2.73
CA GLY A 98 -2.42 16.56 -2.58
C GLY A 98 -3.18 17.88 -2.52
N SER A 99 -2.58 18.90 -1.90
CA SER A 99 -3.09 20.26 -1.82
C SER A 99 -3.15 21.00 -3.16
N ASP A 100 -2.42 20.54 -4.17
CA ASP A 100 -2.44 21.06 -5.54
C ASP A 100 -3.37 20.22 -6.43
N LEU A 101 -3.39 18.91 -6.20
CA LEU A 101 -4.20 17.95 -6.97
C LEU A 101 -5.71 18.08 -6.65
N VAL A 102 -6.09 18.19 -5.38
CA VAL A 102 -7.50 18.20 -4.95
C VAL A 102 -8.28 19.40 -5.53
N PRO A 103 -7.77 20.64 -5.55
CA PRO A 103 -8.45 21.75 -6.24
C PRO A 103 -8.71 21.48 -7.73
N LEU A 104 -7.78 20.82 -8.44
CA LEU A 104 -7.98 20.45 -9.85
C LEU A 104 -9.07 19.39 -9.99
N LEU A 105 -9.07 18.38 -9.11
CA LEU A 105 -10.11 17.35 -9.08
C LEU A 105 -11.49 17.92 -8.73
N ILE A 106 -11.56 18.94 -7.86
CA ILE A 106 -12.81 19.66 -7.54
C ILE A 106 -13.38 20.33 -8.80
N ARG A 107 -12.52 21.00 -9.58
CA ARG A 107 -12.92 21.63 -10.84
C ARG A 107 -13.46 20.60 -11.83
N ILE A 108 -12.74 19.50 -12.03
CA ILE A 108 -13.17 18.42 -12.91
C ILE A 108 -14.47 17.79 -12.44
N ALA A 109 -14.63 17.61 -11.13
CA ALA A 109 -15.87 17.11 -10.56
C ALA A 109 -17.06 18.03 -10.82
N ALA A 110 -16.87 19.35 -10.80
CA ALA A 110 -17.89 20.31 -11.17
C ALA A 110 -18.23 20.24 -12.68
N GLU A 111 -17.24 20.02 -13.54
CA GLU A 111 -17.43 19.91 -15.00
C GLU A 111 -18.11 18.58 -15.41
N LYS A 112 -17.77 17.48 -14.73
CA LYS A 112 -18.23 16.11 -15.05
C LYS A 112 -19.33 15.57 -14.12
N ASN A 113 -19.81 16.39 -13.19
CA ASN A 113 -20.79 16.00 -12.15
C ASN A 113 -20.33 14.84 -11.26
N TYR A 114 -19.02 14.76 -10.96
CA TYR A 114 -18.54 13.79 -9.99
C TYR A 114 -18.94 14.18 -8.57
N ARG A 115 -19.22 13.15 -7.77
CA ARG A 115 -19.65 13.25 -6.36
C ARG A 115 -18.42 13.17 -5.46
N LEU A 116 -18.17 14.23 -4.70
CA LEU A 116 -17.05 14.35 -3.79
C LEU A 116 -17.47 14.09 -2.34
N PHE A 117 -16.72 13.27 -1.62
CA PHE A 117 -16.90 13.08 -0.18
C PHE A 117 -15.63 13.43 0.58
N PHE A 118 -15.73 14.35 1.53
CA PHE A 118 -14.62 14.75 2.41
C PHE A 118 -14.79 14.12 3.79
N LEU A 119 -13.85 13.25 4.17
CA LEU A 119 -13.86 12.52 5.43
C LEU A 119 -12.70 12.96 6.32
N GLY A 120 -12.97 13.43 7.54
CA GLY A 120 -11.95 13.89 8.48
C GLY A 120 -11.87 15.41 8.59
N GLY A 121 -10.73 15.96 9.03
CA GLY A 121 -10.65 17.36 9.49
C GLY A 121 -11.51 17.60 10.75
N THR A 122 -11.61 18.85 11.22
CA THR A 122 -12.60 19.19 12.26
C THR A 122 -13.99 19.38 11.63
N PRO A 123 -15.08 19.29 12.43
CA PRO A 123 -16.43 19.59 11.92
C PRO A 123 -16.51 20.99 11.30
N GLU A 124 -15.84 21.97 11.91
CA GLU A 124 -15.78 23.36 11.44
C GLU A 124 -15.00 23.45 10.12
N SER A 125 -13.79 22.91 10.05
CA SER A 125 -12.98 22.91 8.83
C SER A 125 -13.71 22.24 7.67
N THR A 126 -14.36 21.10 7.91
CA THR A 126 -15.13 20.39 6.87
C THR A 126 -16.31 21.21 6.38
N SER A 127 -17.06 21.82 7.30
CA SER A 127 -18.19 22.68 6.95
C SER A 127 -17.76 23.89 6.12
N VAL A 128 -16.70 24.60 6.56
CA VAL A 128 -16.19 25.78 5.86
C VAL A 128 -15.59 25.41 4.49
N ALA A 129 -14.87 24.29 4.40
CA ALA A 129 -14.35 23.79 3.13
C ALA A 129 -15.50 23.54 2.12
N LEU A 130 -16.58 22.87 2.54
CA LEU A 130 -17.74 22.63 1.68
C LEU A 130 -18.45 23.93 1.26
N GLN A 131 -18.54 24.93 2.16
CA GLN A 131 -19.09 26.24 1.83
C GLN A 131 -18.24 26.94 0.77
N ASN A 132 -16.92 26.96 0.94
CA ASN A 132 -15.99 27.58 -0.01
C ASN A 132 -16.04 26.90 -1.38
N ILE A 133 -16.11 25.56 -1.40
CA ILE A 133 -16.23 24.77 -2.63
C ILE A 133 -17.54 25.12 -3.36
N ARG A 134 -18.67 25.17 -2.66
CA ARG A 134 -19.98 25.50 -3.26
C ARG A 134 -20.08 26.96 -3.71
N ALA A 135 -19.40 27.88 -3.03
CA ALA A 135 -19.32 29.28 -3.45
C ALA A 135 -18.57 29.43 -4.80
N GLN A 136 -17.54 28.61 -5.03
CA GLN A 136 -16.78 28.60 -6.28
C GLN A 136 -17.46 27.77 -7.38
N HIS A 137 -18.14 26.68 -7.00
CA HIS A 137 -18.80 25.74 -7.91
C HIS A 137 -20.24 25.44 -7.42
N PRO A 138 -21.23 26.28 -7.76
CA PRO A 138 -22.59 26.16 -7.19
C PRO A 138 -23.31 24.85 -7.48
N GLN A 139 -22.98 24.16 -8.57
CA GLN A 139 -23.61 22.90 -8.98
C GLN A 139 -22.87 21.65 -8.45
N ILE A 140 -21.78 21.82 -7.68
CA ILE A 140 -20.94 20.69 -7.28
C ILE A 140 -21.66 19.76 -6.30
N LEU A 141 -21.53 18.46 -6.54
CA LEU A 141 -22.05 17.41 -5.67
C LEU A 141 -21.00 17.07 -4.63
N ALA A 142 -20.99 17.79 -3.50
CA ALA A 142 -20.03 17.56 -2.42
C ALA A 142 -20.71 17.37 -1.06
N GLU A 143 -20.30 16.34 -0.32
CA GLU A 143 -20.65 16.11 1.09
C GLU A 143 -19.39 15.89 1.93
N GLY A 144 -19.54 15.95 3.26
CA GLY A 144 -18.43 15.66 4.15
C GLY A 144 -18.88 15.25 5.54
N TYR A 145 -18.00 14.54 6.24
CA TYR A 145 -18.21 14.06 7.59
C TYR A 145 -16.90 14.08 8.38
N SER A 146 -16.94 14.65 9.58
CA SER A 146 -15.82 14.66 10.53
C SER A 146 -16.18 13.75 11.70
N PRO A 147 -15.73 12.47 11.70
CA PRO A 147 -15.95 11.59 12.84
C PRO A 147 -15.13 12.05 14.06
N PRO A 148 -15.55 11.72 15.29
CA PRO A 148 -14.76 11.99 16.49
C PRO A 148 -13.34 11.44 16.40
N PHE A 149 -12.39 12.13 17.04
CA PHE A 149 -11.00 11.70 17.07
C PHE A 149 -10.84 10.45 17.96
N ASN A 150 -10.64 9.29 17.34
CA ASN A 150 -10.35 8.01 17.99
C ASN A 150 -9.17 7.29 17.35
N LYS A 151 -8.63 6.24 18.00
CA LYS A 151 -7.69 5.33 17.34
C LYS A 151 -8.39 4.59 16.20
N LEU A 152 -7.63 4.15 15.20
CA LEU A 152 -8.16 3.56 13.97
C LEU A 152 -9.23 2.49 14.23
N LEU A 153 -8.93 1.47 15.03
CA LEU A 153 -9.82 0.33 15.30
C LEU A 153 -10.96 0.65 16.29
N GLU A 154 -10.94 1.84 16.90
CA GLU A 154 -11.95 2.32 17.86
C GLU A 154 -12.93 3.30 17.18
N MET A 155 -12.78 3.55 15.88
CA MET A 155 -13.68 4.41 15.12
C MET A 155 -15.01 3.71 14.85
N ASP A 156 -16.08 4.49 14.72
CA ASP A 156 -17.36 3.99 14.21
C ASP A 156 -17.29 3.83 12.68
N HIS A 157 -16.66 2.73 12.25
CA HIS A 157 -16.52 2.41 10.84
C HIS A 157 -17.87 2.19 10.16
N ASP A 158 -18.88 1.70 10.88
CA ASP A 158 -20.20 1.39 10.31
C ASP A 158 -20.97 2.67 9.98
N GLU A 159 -20.94 3.66 10.86
CA GLU A 159 -21.52 4.98 10.56
C GLU A 159 -20.81 5.65 9.38
N ILE A 160 -19.48 5.62 9.35
CA ILE A 160 -18.71 6.22 8.25
C ILE A 160 -19.05 5.53 6.92
N LYS A 161 -19.05 4.20 6.89
CA LYS A 161 -19.43 3.41 5.69
C LYS A 161 -20.85 3.73 5.25
N LEU A 162 -21.82 3.78 6.17
CA LEU A 162 -23.21 4.08 5.88
C LEU A 162 -23.37 5.45 5.20
N ARG A 163 -22.70 6.49 5.71
CA ARG A 163 -22.74 7.84 5.13
C ARG A 163 -22.16 7.86 3.71
N ILE A 164 -21.00 7.22 3.52
CA ILE A 164 -20.33 7.14 2.20
C ILE A 164 -21.20 6.37 1.21
N GLN A 165 -21.72 5.20 1.59
CA GLN A 165 -22.57 4.38 0.73
C GLN A 165 -23.91 5.06 0.38
N LYS A 166 -24.47 5.83 1.31
CA LYS A 166 -25.66 6.66 1.05
C LYS A 166 -25.36 7.75 0.02
N PHE A 167 -24.20 8.41 0.14
CA PHE A 167 -23.81 9.46 -0.78
C PHE A 167 -23.31 8.94 -2.13
N LYS A 168 -22.73 7.73 -2.20
CA LYS A 168 -22.13 7.15 -3.42
C LYS A 168 -21.14 8.11 -4.12
N PRO A 169 -20.03 8.50 -3.47
CA PRO A 169 -19.04 9.36 -4.10
C PRO A 169 -18.31 8.65 -5.23
N ASP A 170 -17.85 9.44 -6.19
CA ASP A 170 -16.86 9.04 -7.18
C ASP A 170 -15.44 9.19 -6.62
N LEU A 171 -15.25 10.23 -5.79
CA LEU A 171 -13.98 10.60 -5.16
C LEU A 171 -14.16 10.75 -3.65
N LEU A 172 -13.39 10.01 -2.87
CA LEU A 172 -13.33 10.08 -1.41
C LEU A 172 -11.98 10.63 -0.96
N PHE A 173 -11.99 11.77 -0.29
CA PHE A 173 -10.80 12.40 0.28
C PHE A 173 -10.78 12.22 1.80
N VAL A 174 -9.75 11.55 2.31
CA VAL A 174 -9.60 11.21 3.73
C VAL A 174 -8.50 12.05 4.38
N SER A 175 -8.82 12.66 5.53
CA SER A 175 -7.96 13.58 6.27
C SER A 175 -7.87 13.16 7.74
N PHE A 176 -7.26 11.99 7.98
CA PHE A 176 -6.98 11.49 9.34
C PHE A 176 -5.51 11.60 9.75
N GLY A 177 -4.64 12.03 8.82
CA GLY A 177 -3.20 12.07 8.99
C GLY A 177 -2.55 10.71 8.70
N CYS A 178 -1.30 10.74 8.25
CA CYS A 178 -0.49 9.55 8.01
C CYS A 178 0.04 8.98 9.34
N PRO A 179 -0.03 7.65 9.57
CA PRO A 179 -0.42 6.59 8.62
C PRO A 179 -1.90 6.20 8.73
N LYS A 180 -2.67 6.83 9.63
CA LYS A 180 -4.04 6.44 9.95
C LYS A 180 -4.98 6.50 8.74
N GLN A 181 -4.87 7.52 7.90
CA GLN A 181 -5.72 7.67 6.71
C GLN A 181 -5.38 6.60 5.66
N GLU A 182 -4.11 6.26 5.45
CA GLU A 182 -3.68 5.22 4.51
C GLU A 182 -4.19 3.85 4.97
N LYS A 183 -4.05 3.54 6.26
CA LYS A 183 -4.56 2.29 6.84
C LYS A 183 -6.08 2.21 6.77
N TRP A 184 -6.79 3.31 7.09
CA TRP A 184 -8.26 3.35 6.98
C TRP A 184 -8.73 3.13 5.54
N ILE A 185 -8.06 3.76 4.55
CA ILE A 185 -8.36 3.54 3.14
C ILE A 185 -8.10 2.08 2.78
N ALA A 186 -6.95 1.51 3.14
CA ALA A 186 -6.61 0.13 2.84
C ALA A 186 -7.61 -0.88 3.42
N MET A 187 -8.11 -0.62 4.64
CA MET A 187 -9.16 -1.44 5.28
C MET A 187 -10.50 -1.43 4.54
N HIS A 188 -10.81 -0.35 3.81
CA HIS A 188 -12.20 -0.09 3.39
C HIS A 188 -12.41 0.21 1.91
N TYR A 189 -11.39 0.58 1.14
CA TYR A 189 -11.59 1.07 -0.24
C TYR A 189 -12.31 0.05 -1.12
N GLN A 190 -11.95 -1.23 -1.04
CA GLN A 190 -12.59 -2.30 -1.80
C GLN A 190 -14.07 -2.50 -1.40
N SER A 191 -14.34 -2.56 -0.09
CA SER A 191 -15.71 -2.81 0.42
C SER A 191 -16.63 -1.61 0.28
N LEU A 192 -16.08 -0.39 0.29
CA LEU A 192 -16.83 0.84 0.04
C LEU A 192 -17.26 0.99 -1.41
N GLY A 193 -16.52 0.40 -2.35
CA GLY A 193 -16.84 0.49 -3.77
C GLY A 193 -16.62 1.88 -4.38
N VAL A 194 -15.99 2.81 -3.66
CA VAL A 194 -15.73 4.16 -4.17
C VAL A 194 -14.66 4.08 -5.26
N PRO A 195 -14.90 4.61 -6.47
CA PRO A 195 -13.97 4.50 -7.57
C PRO A 195 -12.55 4.99 -7.23
N VAL A 196 -12.43 6.12 -6.52
CA VAL A 196 -11.13 6.64 -6.09
C VAL A 196 -11.17 7.13 -4.65
N SER A 197 -10.27 6.61 -3.82
CA SER A 197 -10.01 7.09 -2.45
C SER A 197 -8.60 7.68 -2.33
N ALA A 198 -8.42 8.73 -1.54
CA ALA A 198 -7.09 9.32 -1.33
C ALA A 198 -6.90 9.92 0.05
N GLY A 199 -5.75 9.66 0.65
CA GLY A 199 -5.29 10.35 1.85
C GLY A 199 -4.76 11.72 1.46
N VAL A 200 -5.38 12.79 1.96
CA VAL A 200 -5.05 14.17 1.56
C VAL A 200 -4.50 15.03 2.70
N GLY A 201 -4.28 14.45 3.88
CA GLY A 201 -3.71 15.16 5.02
C GLY A 201 -4.48 16.45 5.33
N GLY A 202 -3.78 17.55 5.62
CA GLY A 202 -4.39 18.85 5.96
C GLY A 202 -5.11 19.58 4.80
N THR A 203 -5.41 18.93 3.68
CA THR A 203 -6.05 19.58 2.52
C THR A 203 -7.43 20.16 2.85
N ILE A 204 -8.21 19.53 3.74
CA ILE A 204 -9.49 20.08 4.19
C ILE A 204 -9.28 21.44 4.88
N ASP A 205 -8.28 21.57 5.74
CA ASP A 205 -7.97 22.84 6.43
C ASP A 205 -7.44 23.93 5.46
N PHE A 206 -6.76 23.53 4.38
CA PHE A 206 -6.40 24.46 3.30
C PHE A 206 -7.63 24.94 2.53
N LEU A 207 -8.57 24.05 2.21
CA LEU A 207 -9.83 24.41 1.54
C LEU A 207 -10.74 25.27 2.42
N ALA A 208 -10.69 25.08 3.74
CA ALA A 208 -11.36 25.93 4.72
C ALA A 208 -10.71 27.32 4.85
N GLY A 209 -9.47 27.50 4.40
CA GLY A 209 -8.70 28.73 4.57
C GLY A 209 -8.09 28.90 5.98
N HIS A 210 -8.19 27.88 6.84
CA HIS A 210 -7.58 27.88 8.18
C HIS A 210 -6.06 27.77 8.11
N LEU A 211 -5.52 27.02 7.14
CA LEU A 211 -4.09 26.96 6.86
C LEU A 211 -3.74 27.82 5.65
N LYS A 212 -2.75 28.70 5.80
CA LYS A 212 -2.24 29.51 4.70
C LYS A 212 -1.23 28.69 3.89
N ARG A 213 -1.36 28.71 2.56
CA ARG A 213 -0.37 28.16 1.62
C ARG A 213 0.93 29.00 1.68
N ALA A 214 2.07 28.35 1.45
CA ALA A 214 3.33 29.08 1.27
C ALA A 214 3.25 29.97 0.02
N PRO A 215 3.98 31.10 -0.04
CA PRO A 215 4.09 31.88 -1.26
C PRO A 215 4.52 31.03 -2.47
N VAL A 216 3.99 31.31 -3.66
CA VAL A 216 4.26 30.52 -4.88
C VAL A 216 5.77 30.38 -5.16
N LEU A 217 6.56 31.42 -4.90
CA LEU A 217 8.02 31.36 -5.05
C LEU A 217 8.66 30.32 -4.12
N MET A 218 8.18 30.21 -2.87
CA MET A 218 8.67 29.21 -1.91
C MET A 218 8.23 27.79 -2.28
N GLN A 219 7.03 27.63 -2.85
CA GLN A 219 6.56 26.36 -3.39
C GLN A 219 7.46 25.91 -4.56
N LYS A 220 7.76 26.81 -5.51
CA LYS A 220 8.60 26.53 -6.69
C LYS A 220 10.07 26.29 -6.36
N THR A 221 10.62 26.99 -5.39
CA THR A 221 12.02 26.81 -4.95
C THR A 221 12.20 25.65 -3.97
N GLY A 222 11.10 25.01 -3.54
CA GLY A 222 11.14 23.90 -2.58
C GLY A 222 11.43 24.32 -1.15
N THR A 223 11.27 25.59 -0.81
CA THR A 223 11.45 26.14 0.54
C THR A 223 10.15 26.21 1.34
N GLU A 224 9.05 25.64 0.81
CA GLU A 224 7.74 25.54 1.50
C GLU A 224 7.86 24.95 2.92
N TRP A 225 8.79 24.01 3.12
CA TRP A 225 9.01 23.40 4.44
C TRP A 225 9.39 24.42 5.52
N ILE A 226 10.13 25.49 5.17
CA ILE A 226 10.51 26.58 6.09
C ILE A 226 9.27 27.34 6.54
N PHE A 227 8.39 27.67 5.58
CA PHE A 227 7.15 28.36 5.85
C PHE A 227 6.22 27.52 6.74
N ARG A 228 6.12 26.21 6.48
CA ARG A 228 5.35 25.30 7.34
C ARG A 228 5.95 25.19 8.73
N LEU A 229 7.28 25.07 8.85
CA LEU A 229 7.98 25.03 10.13
C LEU A 229 7.71 26.28 10.97
N ALA A 230 7.61 27.45 10.34
CA ALA A 230 7.26 28.70 11.01
C ALA A 230 5.81 28.70 11.53
N GLN A 231 4.87 28.07 10.82
CA GLN A 231 3.48 27.95 11.28
C GLN A 231 3.30 26.92 12.42
N GLU A 232 4.05 25.81 12.39
CA GLU A 232 3.88 24.72 13.35
C GLU A 232 5.23 24.19 13.91
N PRO A 233 6.03 25.04 14.58
CA PRO A 233 7.42 24.71 14.92
C PRO A 233 7.54 23.51 15.86
N ARG A 234 6.67 23.43 16.87
CA ARG A 234 6.66 22.33 17.85
C ARG A 234 6.40 20.96 17.21
N ARG A 235 5.55 20.93 16.18
CA ARG A 235 5.15 19.70 15.48
C ARG A 235 6.19 19.30 14.45
N LEU A 236 6.63 20.24 13.61
CA LEU A 236 7.43 19.94 12.43
C LEU A 236 8.93 19.87 12.69
N PHE A 237 9.46 20.55 13.72
CA PHE A 237 10.90 20.53 13.99
C PHE A 237 11.41 19.11 14.30
N ARG A 238 10.79 18.42 15.27
CA ARG A 238 11.19 17.06 15.66
C ARG A 238 11.07 16.08 14.48
N ARG A 239 9.98 16.23 13.71
CA ARG A 239 9.75 15.44 12.51
C ARG A 239 10.85 15.67 11.47
N TYR A 240 11.15 16.90 11.10
CA TYR A 240 12.16 17.19 10.07
C TYR A 240 13.56 16.74 10.45
N VAL A 241 13.93 16.80 11.74
CA VAL A 241 15.22 16.28 12.20
C VAL A 241 15.27 14.75 12.05
N LYS A 242 14.23 14.03 12.49
CA LYS A 242 14.13 12.57 12.30
C LYS A 242 14.18 12.24 10.81
N ASP A 243 13.35 12.92 10.03
CA ASP A 243 13.21 12.70 8.59
C ASP A 243 14.53 12.91 7.87
N LEU A 244 15.21 14.03 8.09
CA LEU A 244 16.49 14.35 7.43
C LEU A 244 17.56 13.29 7.75
N TRP A 245 17.62 12.83 9.00
CA TRP A 245 18.63 11.86 9.41
C TRP A 245 18.36 10.47 8.84
N VAL A 246 17.14 9.95 9.01
CA VAL A 246 16.75 8.62 8.53
C VAL A 246 16.75 8.58 7.01
N PHE A 247 16.08 9.53 6.35
CA PHE A 247 15.99 9.60 4.90
C PHE A 247 17.37 9.87 4.27
N GLY A 248 18.13 10.82 4.80
CA GLY A 248 19.45 11.16 4.27
C GLY A 248 20.39 9.97 4.28
N TRP A 249 20.49 9.26 5.41
CA TRP A 249 21.33 8.06 5.51
C TRP A 249 20.85 6.94 4.60
N ALA A 250 19.55 6.66 4.58
CA ALA A 250 18.97 5.58 3.77
C ALA A 250 19.14 5.84 2.27
N ILE A 251 18.93 7.09 1.82
CA ILE A 251 19.10 7.48 0.42
C ILE A 251 20.55 7.47 -0.02
N LEU A 252 21.48 7.92 0.83
CA LEU A 252 22.91 7.80 0.55
C LEU A 252 23.33 6.33 0.45
N SER A 253 22.80 5.48 1.32
CA SER A 253 23.03 4.03 1.27
C SER A 253 22.48 3.42 -0.03
N GLN A 254 21.26 3.81 -0.43
CA GLN A 254 20.67 3.40 -1.71
C GLN A 254 21.53 3.84 -2.89
N TRP A 255 21.90 5.11 -2.93
CA TRP A 255 22.71 5.66 -4.01
C TRP A 255 24.08 4.98 -4.10
N TRP A 256 24.79 4.82 -2.99
CA TRP A 256 26.10 4.17 -2.97
C TRP A 256 26.00 2.75 -3.55
N GLN A 257 25.06 1.95 -3.08
CA GLN A 257 24.94 0.57 -3.55
C GLN A 257 24.56 0.46 -5.03
N LEU A 258 23.74 1.39 -5.55
CA LEU A 258 23.28 1.37 -6.94
C LEU A 258 24.29 2.02 -7.93
N GLN A 259 25.20 2.90 -7.50
CA GLN A 259 26.17 3.54 -8.40
C GLN A 259 27.44 2.71 -8.66
N PHE A 260 27.84 1.85 -7.72
CA PHE A 260 29.17 1.20 -7.74
C PHE A 260 29.37 0.11 -8.80
N LYS A 261 28.40 -0.12 -9.69
CA LYS A 261 28.51 -1.12 -10.78
C LYS A 261 27.86 -0.69 -12.10
N ARG A 262 27.81 0.61 -12.39
CA ARG A 262 27.30 1.11 -13.67
C ARG A 262 28.30 0.79 -14.80
N SER A 263 28.27 -0.46 -15.29
CA SER A 263 29.00 -0.86 -16.50
C SER A 263 28.25 -0.33 -17.72
N LYS A 264 28.98 0.18 -18.72
CA LYS A 264 28.44 0.51 -20.05
C LYS A 264 28.15 -0.81 -20.80
N SER A 265 26.98 -1.41 -20.57
CA SER A 265 26.51 -2.55 -21.36
C SER A 265 25.48 -2.09 -22.40
N LEU A 266 25.38 -2.85 -23.50
CA LEU A 266 24.37 -2.63 -24.53
C LEU A 266 22.98 -2.93 -23.95
N PRO A 267 21.94 -2.17 -24.34
CA PRO A 267 20.58 -2.38 -23.83
C PRO A 267 20.09 -3.78 -24.24
N ALA A 268 19.85 -4.63 -23.25
CA ALA A 268 19.21 -5.93 -23.43
C ALA A 268 17.77 -5.83 -22.93
N LYS A 269 16.79 -6.22 -23.77
CA LYS A 269 15.37 -6.22 -23.41
C LYS A 269 15.04 -7.46 -22.58
N VAL A 270 14.01 -7.35 -21.73
CA VAL A 270 13.42 -8.52 -21.08
C VAL A 270 12.90 -9.48 -22.15
N SER A 271 13.28 -10.76 -22.01
CA SER A 271 12.97 -11.79 -23.01
C SER A 271 11.53 -12.27 -22.89
N ALA A 272 10.97 -12.77 -23.99
CA ALA A 272 9.72 -13.53 -23.98
C ALA A 272 9.83 -14.77 -23.06
N PRO A 273 8.70 -15.37 -22.60
CA PRO A 273 8.73 -16.56 -21.75
C PRO A 273 9.62 -17.65 -22.35
N VAL A 274 10.61 -18.09 -21.56
CA VAL A 274 11.65 -19.04 -22.02
C VAL A 274 11.19 -20.49 -21.80
N LYS A 275 10.33 -20.71 -20.81
CA LYS A 275 9.67 -21.99 -20.52
C LYS A 275 8.25 -21.72 -20.04
N SER A 276 7.32 -22.61 -20.36
CA SER A 276 5.95 -22.48 -19.89
C SER A 276 5.28 -23.84 -19.75
N GLU A 277 4.57 -24.04 -18.65
CA GLU A 277 3.66 -25.17 -18.42
C GLU A 277 2.21 -24.67 -18.33
N ALA A 278 1.28 -25.54 -17.95
CA ALA A 278 -0.15 -25.22 -17.93
C ALA A 278 -0.51 -24.11 -16.94
N ASP A 279 0.18 -24.04 -15.81
CA ASP A 279 -0.13 -23.20 -14.65
C ASP A 279 0.93 -22.13 -14.35
N TRP A 280 2.18 -22.31 -14.82
CA TRP A 280 3.27 -21.35 -14.64
C TRP A 280 4.04 -21.06 -15.93
N GLN A 281 4.71 -19.91 -15.97
CA GLN A 281 5.63 -19.50 -17.02
C GLN A 281 6.92 -18.93 -16.40
N CYS A 282 8.05 -19.12 -17.07
CA CYS A 282 9.34 -18.60 -16.64
C CYS A 282 9.87 -17.56 -17.63
N ILE A 283 10.22 -16.40 -17.10
CA ILE A 283 10.72 -15.25 -17.85
C ILE A 283 12.14 -14.98 -17.40
N LYS A 284 13.04 -14.84 -18.37
CA LYS A 284 14.42 -14.53 -18.10
C LYS A 284 14.67 -13.04 -18.21
N LEU A 285 15.24 -12.48 -17.15
CA LEU A 285 15.60 -11.07 -17.09
C LEU A 285 17.01 -10.82 -17.67
N PRO A 286 17.26 -9.63 -18.24
CA PRO A 286 18.55 -9.26 -18.80
C PRO A 286 19.60 -9.10 -17.69
N GLU A 287 20.89 -9.14 -18.05
CA GLU A 287 21.97 -8.97 -17.06
C GLU A 287 21.94 -7.61 -16.34
N HIS A 288 21.34 -6.60 -16.98
CA HIS A 288 21.16 -5.26 -16.45
C HIS A 288 19.66 -4.93 -16.43
N LEU A 289 19.11 -4.70 -15.24
CA LEU A 289 17.73 -4.27 -15.05
C LEU A 289 17.70 -2.80 -14.65
N ASP A 290 17.79 -1.93 -15.65
CA ASP A 290 17.78 -0.47 -15.52
C ASP A 290 16.68 0.18 -16.38
N MET A 291 16.62 1.51 -16.39
CA MET A 291 15.62 2.27 -17.15
C MET A 291 15.57 1.88 -18.64
N ALA A 292 16.69 1.54 -19.26
CA ALA A 292 16.72 1.15 -20.66
C ALA A 292 16.12 -0.25 -20.88
N ALA A 293 16.37 -1.17 -19.95
CA ALA A 293 15.83 -2.53 -19.99
C ALA A 293 14.32 -2.60 -19.73
N VAL A 294 13.81 -1.71 -18.88
CA VAL A 294 12.37 -1.64 -18.52
C VAL A 294 11.62 -0.55 -19.28
N ARG A 295 12.25 0.02 -20.31
CA ARG A 295 11.57 0.92 -21.24
C ARG A 295 10.46 0.13 -21.94
N ASP A 296 9.26 0.70 -21.99
CA ASP A 296 8.04 0.05 -22.50
C ASP A 296 7.57 -1.16 -21.64
N ASP A 297 7.78 -1.11 -20.31
CA ASP A 297 7.35 -2.15 -19.37
C ASP A 297 5.86 -2.53 -19.48
N ALA A 298 5.01 -1.61 -19.95
CA ALA A 298 3.61 -1.83 -20.28
C ALA A 298 3.39 -3.02 -21.21
N LEU A 299 4.03 -3.01 -22.39
CA LEU A 299 3.88 -4.05 -23.41
C LEU A 299 4.39 -5.38 -22.87
N LEU A 300 5.49 -5.33 -22.13
CA LEU A 300 6.08 -6.50 -21.51
C LEU A 300 5.13 -7.11 -20.47
N MET A 301 4.59 -6.31 -19.57
CA MET A 301 3.64 -6.78 -18.57
C MET A 301 2.39 -7.38 -19.21
N ASP A 302 1.87 -6.75 -20.27
CA ASP A 302 0.70 -7.26 -20.96
C ASP A 302 0.98 -8.62 -21.60
N GLN A 303 2.16 -8.79 -22.23
CA GLN A 303 2.63 -10.09 -22.74
C GLN A 303 2.73 -11.16 -21.64
N ILE A 304 3.26 -10.79 -20.47
CA ILE A 304 3.39 -11.70 -19.32
C ILE A 304 2.01 -12.12 -18.81
N LEU A 305 1.01 -11.25 -18.86
CA LEU A 305 -0.29 -11.51 -18.23
C LEU A 305 -1.31 -12.20 -19.15
N VAL A 306 -1.06 -12.27 -20.47
CA VAL A 306 -2.00 -12.85 -21.45
C VAL A 306 -2.48 -14.24 -21.06
N ASP A 307 -1.56 -15.11 -20.64
CA ASP A 307 -1.86 -16.53 -20.41
C ASP A 307 -2.45 -16.81 -19.02
N GLY A 308 -2.51 -15.79 -18.15
CA GLY A 308 -3.05 -15.91 -16.81
C GLY A 308 -2.36 -17.00 -15.98
N ARG A 309 -1.03 -17.15 -16.09
CA ARG A 309 -0.22 -18.16 -15.38
C ARG A 309 0.55 -17.54 -14.20
N HIS A 310 0.98 -18.37 -13.25
CA HIS A 310 2.00 -17.99 -12.27
C HIS A 310 3.30 -17.59 -12.99
N CYS A 311 4.04 -16.64 -12.42
CA CYS A 311 5.19 -16.04 -13.08
C CYS A 311 6.47 -16.32 -12.28
N LEU A 312 7.41 -17.04 -12.89
CA LEU A 312 8.75 -17.29 -12.34
C LEU A 312 9.74 -16.35 -13.04
N LEU A 313 10.49 -15.55 -12.29
CA LEU A 313 11.50 -14.64 -12.84
C LEU A 313 12.90 -15.19 -12.61
N GLU A 314 13.55 -15.67 -13.67
CA GLU A 314 14.93 -16.14 -13.64
C GLU A 314 15.89 -14.95 -13.50
N LEU A 315 16.55 -14.87 -12.34
CA LEU A 315 17.35 -13.72 -11.91
C LEU A 315 18.84 -14.04 -11.72
N GLU A 316 19.26 -15.29 -11.94
CA GLU A 316 20.64 -15.75 -11.69
C GLU A 316 21.68 -14.88 -12.41
N LYS A 317 21.39 -14.52 -13.67
CA LYS A 317 22.31 -13.76 -14.53
C LYS A 317 22.25 -12.24 -14.33
N VAL A 318 21.37 -11.73 -13.47
CA VAL A 318 21.26 -10.28 -13.24
C VAL A 318 22.44 -9.79 -12.41
N LYS A 319 23.29 -8.97 -13.03
CA LYS A 319 24.51 -8.39 -12.46
C LYS A 319 24.32 -6.96 -11.95
N PHE A 320 23.26 -6.29 -12.40
CA PHE A 320 22.93 -4.92 -12.05
C PHE A 320 21.42 -4.69 -12.01
N ILE A 321 20.97 -3.94 -11.01
CA ILE A 321 19.60 -3.44 -10.90
C ILE A 321 19.66 -2.02 -10.34
N ASP A 322 18.86 -1.09 -10.88
CA ASP A 322 18.73 0.27 -10.35
C ASP A 322 17.34 0.51 -9.72
N SER A 323 17.05 1.76 -9.36
CA SER A 323 15.76 2.12 -8.75
C SER A 323 14.57 1.91 -9.69
N THR A 324 14.75 2.00 -11.01
CA THR A 324 13.68 1.71 -11.99
C THR A 324 13.50 0.22 -12.21
N GLY A 325 14.58 -0.57 -12.18
CA GLY A 325 14.50 -2.02 -12.21
C GLY A 325 13.76 -2.60 -11.00
N VAL A 326 14.00 -2.05 -9.80
CA VAL A 326 13.21 -2.43 -8.61
C VAL A 326 11.75 -1.97 -8.77
N GLY A 327 11.51 -0.75 -9.26
CA GLY A 327 10.16 -0.25 -9.55
C GLY A 327 9.39 -1.18 -10.50
N PHE A 328 10.05 -1.69 -11.54
CA PHE A 328 9.50 -2.70 -12.45
C PHE A 328 9.10 -3.99 -11.74
N LEU A 329 9.96 -4.54 -10.88
CA LEU A 329 9.64 -5.76 -10.11
C LEU A 329 8.39 -5.57 -9.23
N ILE A 330 8.28 -4.40 -8.58
CA ILE A 330 7.12 -4.06 -7.73
C ILE A 330 5.85 -4.00 -8.58
N ARG A 331 5.87 -3.27 -9.70
CA ARG A 331 4.70 -3.15 -10.60
C ARG A 331 4.29 -4.50 -11.18
N LEU A 332 5.26 -5.32 -11.59
CA LEU A 332 4.99 -6.66 -12.12
C LEU A 332 4.35 -7.54 -11.05
N GLN A 333 4.90 -7.56 -9.83
CA GLN A 333 4.30 -8.31 -8.73
C GLN A 333 2.86 -7.89 -8.48
N LYS A 334 2.62 -6.57 -8.44
CA LYS A 334 1.28 -6.03 -8.25
C LYS A 334 0.33 -6.52 -9.34
N LYS A 335 0.69 -6.40 -10.62
CA LYS A 335 -0.17 -6.84 -11.72
C LYS A 335 -0.45 -8.34 -11.69
N VAL A 336 0.59 -9.16 -11.45
CA VAL A 336 0.45 -10.63 -11.34
C VAL A 336 -0.48 -11.00 -10.17
N ARG A 337 -0.35 -10.33 -9.03
CA ARG A 337 -1.21 -10.55 -7.86
C ARG A 337 -2.66 -10.10 -8.10
N THR A 338 -2.88 -8.96 -8.76
CA THR A 338 -4.22 -8.51 -9.16
C THR A 338 -4.91 -9.50 -10.10
N ALA A 339 -4.14 -10.21 -10.92
CA ALA A 339 -4.65 -11.31 -11.75
C ALA A 339 -4.89 -12.62 -10.97
N GLY A 340 -4.75 -12.63 -9.64
CA GLY A 340 -4.90 -13.82 -8.79
C GLY A 340 -3.77 -14.83 -8.93
N ARG A 341 -2.62 -14.40 -9.45
CA ARG A 341 -1.42 -15.24 -9.66
C ARG A 341 -0.28 -14.84 -8.74
N GLU A 342 0.77 -15.65 -8.75
CA GLU A 342 1.95 -15.47 -7.89
C GLU A 342 3.17 -15.12 -8.74
N LEU A 343 4.00 -14.24 -8.20
CA LEU A 343 5.32 -13.93 -8.74
C LEU A 343 6.38 -14.54 -7.83
N VAL A 344 7.24 -15.39 -8.37
CA VAL A 344 8.37 -15.99 -7.64
C VAL A 344 9.68 -15.58 -8.29
N LEU A 345 10.60 -15.05 -7.49
CA LEU A 345 11.95 -14.72 -7.89
C LEU A 345 12.81 -15.99 -7.86
N LEU A 346 13.14 -16.51 -9.04
CA LEU A 346 13.90 -17.74 -9.21
C LEU A 346 15.40 -17.43 -9.25
N SER A 347 16.17 -18.12 -8.42
CA SER A 347 17.62 -18.00 -8.32
C SER A 347 18.11 -16.54 -8.18
N PRO A 348 17.56 -15.72 -7.26
CA PRO A 348 17.89 -14.30 -7.21
C PRO A 348 19.37 -14.10 -6.89
N SER A 349 20.07 -13.38 -7.77
CA SER A 349 21.48 -13.08 -7.56
C SER A 349 21.71 -12.26 -6.28
N ASN A 350 22.92 -12.29 -5.75
CA ASN A 350 23.29 -11.47 -4.58
C ASN A 350 23.04 -9.97 -4.80
N VAL A 351 23.08 -9.50 -6.05
CA VAL A 351 22.80 -8.10 -6.40
C VAL A 351 21.33 -7.79 -6.18
N ILE A 352 20.44 -8.66 -6.65
CA ILE A 352 18.99 -8.55 -6.42
C ILE A 352 18.68 -8.61 -4.94
N MET A 353 19.20 -9.62 -4.23
CA MET A 353 18.93 -9.80 -2.80
C MET A 353 19.39 -8.60 -1.97
N ARG A 354 20.54 -8.00 -2.30
CA ARG A 354 21.02 -6.77 -1.65
C ARG A 354 20.13 -5.57 -1.94
N ALA A 355 19.72 -5.37 -3.20
CA ALA A 355 18.83 -4.28 -3.57
C ALA A 355 17.47 -4.38 -2.84
N LEU A 356 16.86 -5.57 -2.82
CA LEU A 356 15.63 -5.82 -2.07
C LEU A 356 15.83 -5.66 -0.57
N SER A 357 16.96 -6.09 -0.01
CA SER A 357 17.28 -5.87 1.42
C SER A 357 17.35 -4.41 1.78
N LEU A 358 18.06 -3.62 0.98
CA LEU A 358 18.30 -2.20 1.20
C LEU A 358 17.01 -1.39 1.18
N MET A 359 16.09 -1.78 0.30
CA MET A 359 14.76 -1.19 0.19
C MET A 359 13.72 -1.87 1.10
N GLN A 360 14.15 -2.81 1.92
CA GLN A 360 13.32 -3.63 2.80
C GLN A 360 12.10 -4.28 2.12
N LEU A 361 12.32 -4.84 0.93
CA LEU A 361 11.35 -5.53 0.08
C LEU A 361 11.47 -7.06 0.11
N GLN A 362 12.40 -7.63 0.90
CA GLN A 362 12.66 -9.07 0.91
C GLN A 362 11.42 -9.92 1.25
N SER A 363 10.59 -9.45 2.19
CA SER A 363 9.36 -10.13 2.59
C SER A 363 8.20 -9.93 1.62
N PHE A 364 8.34 -9.00 0.67
CA PHE A 364 7.30 -8.71 -0.32
C PHE A 364 7.36 -9.68 -1.49
N PHE A 365 8.56 -10.15 -1.85
CA PHE A 365 8.76 -11.09 -2.94
C PHE A 365 8.92 -12.52 -2.42
N ALA A 366 8.17 -13.46 -2.99
CA ALA A 366 8.50 -14.87 -2.85
C ALA A 366 9.77 -15.18 -3.66
N SER A 367 10.68 -15.97 -3.11
CA SER A 367 11.89 -16.39 -3.81
C SER A 367 12.18 -17.87 -3.61
N ALA A 368 12.83 -18.48 -4.61
CA ALA A 368 13.20 -19.88 -4.62
C ALA A 368 14.57 -20.07 -5.30
N PRO A 369 15.43 -20.97 -4.79
CA PRO A 369 16.75 -21.21 -5.37
C PRO A 369 16.72 -22.01 -6.68
N ASP A 370 15.65 -22.76 -6.93
CA ASP A 370 15.47 -23.63 -8.09
C ASP A 370 13.98 -23.84 -8.40
N PHE A 371 13.70 -24.46 -9.55
CA PHE A 371 12.34 -24.69 -10.04
C PHE A 371 11.51 -25.58 -9.12
N ALA A 372 12.12 -26.62 -8.53
CA ALA A 372 11.40 -27.56 -7.66
C ALA A 372 10.92 -26.86 -6.39
N SER A 373 11.79 -26.05 -5.78
CA SER A 373 11.48 -25.22 -4.62
C SER A 373 10.43 -24.16 -4.96
N ALA A 374 10.46 -23.59 -6.18
CA ALA A 374 9.46 -22.64 -6.65
C ALA A 374 8.07 -23.28 -6.78
N GLN A 375 8.00 -24.50 -7.34
CA GLN A 375 6.76 -25.27 -7.44
C GLN A 375 6.18 -25.59 -6.05
N GLN A 376 7.01 -26.09 -5.13
CA GLN A 376 6.60 -26.34 -3.74
C GLN A 376 6.03 -25.07 -3.08
N LEU A 377 6.65 -23.91 -3.32
CA LEU A 377 6.15 -22.64 -2.80
C LEU A 377 4.77 -22.31 -3.37
N LEU A 378 4.57 -22.47 -4.68
CA LEU A 378 3.26 -22.24 -5.32
C LEU A 378 2.18 -23.17 -4.77
N ASP A 379 2.50 -24.44 -4.53
CA ASP A 379 1.59 -25.42 -3.93
C ASP A 379 1.20 -25.00 -2.50
N ILE A 380 2.16 -24.60 -1.68
CA ILE A 380 1.91 -24.07 -0.32
C ILE A 380 0.97 -22.86 -0.40
N ARG A 381 1.21 -21.92 -1.31
CA ARG A 381 0.32 -20.73 -1.47
C ARG A 381 -1.07 -21.10 -1.96
N ALA A 382 -1.20 -22.13 -2.79
CA ALA A 382 -2.49 -22.63 -3.22
C ALA A 382 -3.26 -23.29 -2.05
N MET A 383 -2.56 -24.00 -1.15
CA MET A 383 -3.15 -24.57 0.06
C MET A 383 -3.58 -23.48 1.05
N GLU A 384 -2.71 -22.52 1.36
CA GLU A 384 -3.00 -21.37 2.26
C GLU A 384 -4.27 -20.61 1.82
N ARG A 385 -4.51 -20.48 0.51
CA ARG A 385 -5.71 -19.83 -0.03
C ARG A 385 -6.99 -20.65 0.14
N LYS A 386 -6.89 -21.99 0.14
CA LYS A 386 -8.04 -22.89 0.27
C LYS A 386 -8.42 -23.11 1.74
N GLU A 387 -7.42 -23.28 2.59
CA GLU A 387 -7.58 -23.64 4.01
C GLU A 387 -6.94 -22.57 4.90
N MET A 388 -7.62 -21.44 5.05
CA MET A 388 -7.12 -20.31 5.84
C MET A 388 -7.16 -20.58 7.35
N VAL A 389 -8.09 -21.41 7.80
CA VAL A 389 -8.24 -21.86 9.19
C VAL A 389 -8.36 -23.37 9.22
N THR A 390 -7.41 -24.03 9.87
CA THR A 390 -7.44 -25.49 10.09
C THR A 390 -7.63 -25.78 11.57
N ALA A 391 -8.48 -26.75 11.90
CA ALA A 391 -8.69 -27.19 13.28
C ALA A 391 -7.84 -28.44 13.57
N ASN A 392 -7.09 -28.41 14.66
CA ASN A 392 -6.41 -29.56 15.22
C ASN A 392 -7.04 -29.89 16.57
N ARG A 393 -7.85 -30.95 16.61
CA ARG A 393 -8.58 -31.39 17.81
C ARG A 393 -7.81 -32.53 18.46
N THR A 394 -7.31 -32.29 19.67
CA THR A 394 -6.75 -33.34 20.53
C THR A 394 -7.72 -33.65 21.67
N LYS A 395 -7.51 -34.76 22.40
CA LYS A 395 -8.32 -35.10 23.58
C LYS A 395 -8.32 -34.02 24.69
N TRP A 396 -7.36 -33.10 24.69
CA TRP A 396 -7.08 -32.18 25.80
C TRP A 396 -7.09 -30.70 25.42
N ALA A 397 -7.07 -30.38 24.11
CA ALA A 397 -7.05 -29.02 23.61
C ALA A 397 -7.61 -28.95 22.19
N GLU A 398 -8.42 -27.93 21.93
CA GLU A 398 -8.76 -27.50 20.58
C GLU A 398 -7.80 -26.37 20.19
N SER A 399 -7.05 -26.60 19.10
CA SER A 399 -6.18 -25.59 18.50
C SER A 399 -6.68 -25.26 17.10
N LEU A 400 -6.85 -23.97 16.82
CA LEU A 400 -7.09 -23.46 15.48
C LEU A 400 -5.77 -22.90 14.96
N VAL A 401 -5.44 -23.19 13.72
CA VAL A 401 -4.25 -22.64 13.06
C VAL A 401 -4.73 -21.69 11.98
N TRP A 402 -4.34 -20.43 12.09
CA TRP A 402 -4.51 -19.46 11.02
C TRP A 402 -3.28 -19.49 10.11
N GLN A 403 -3.50 -19.39 8.80
CA GLN A 403 -2.45 -19.57 7.80
C GLN A 403 -2.42 -18.45 6.77
N GLY A 404 -1.25 -18.24 6.17
CA GLY A 404 -1.07 -17.30 5.06
C GLY A 404 -1.05 -15.84 5.52
N GLU A 405 -1.82 -15.00 4.87
CA GLU A 405 -1.92 -13.57 5.19
C GLU A 405 -3.35 -13.24 5.59
N ILE A 406 -3.52 -12.35 6.56
CA ILE A 406 -4.85 -11.93 7.03
C ILE A 406 -4.99 -10.45 6.75
N THR A 407 -5.77 -10.14 5.70
CA THR A 407 -5.88 -8.79 5.16
C THR A 407 -7.35 -8.43 4.90
N ALA A 408 -7.61 -7.18 4.52
CA ALA A 408 -8.93 -6.74 4.07
C ALA A 408 -9.58 -7.67 3.02
N ALA A 409 -8.76 -8.33 2.19
CA ALA A 409 -9.25 -9.18 1.10
C ALA A 409 -9.85 -10.52 1.57
N ASN A 410 -9.46 -11.04 2.73
CA ASN A 410 -9.87 -12.38 3.20
C ASN A 410 -10.28 -12.45 4.69
N ALA A 411 -10.23 -11.34 5.42
CA ALA A 411 -10.55 -11.31 6.85
C ALA A 411 -11.96 -11.85 7.18
N GLU A 412 -12.95 -11.63 6.30
CA GLU A 412 -14.29 -12.17 6.53
C GLU A 412 -14.34 -13.69 6.31
N ASP A 413 -13.59 -14.26 5.37
CA ASP A 413 -13.51 -15.71 5.18
C ASP A 413 -12.84 -16.38 6.39
N VAL A 414 -11.74 -15.80 6.88
CA VAL A 414 -11.06 -16.24 8.10
C VAL A 414 -12.01 -16.16 9.30
N TRP A 415 -12.82 -15.10 9.39
CA TRP A 415 -13.86 -14.98 10.42
C TRP A 415 -14.88 -16.11 10.34
N GLN A 416 -15.46 -16.37 9.18
CA GLN A 416 -16.52 -17.38 9.02
C GLN A 416 -16.01 -18.78 9.36
N GLN A 417 -14.80 -19.13 8.91
CA GLN A 417 -14.17 -20.41 9.26
C GLN A 417 -13.87 -20.50 10.77
N THR A 418 -13.33 -19.43 11.37
CA THR A 418 -13.05 -19.38 12.82
C THR A 418 -14.33 -19.48 13.65
N ALA A 419 -15.37 -18.72 13.31
CA ALA A 419 -16.63 -18.71 14.03
C ALA A 419 -17.34 -20.08 13.96
N THR A 420 -17.28 -20.74 12.80
CA THR A 420 -17.80 -22.11 12.63
C THR A 420 -17.11 -23.08 13.59
N GLN A 421 -15.78 -22.99 13.73
CA GLN A 421 -15.04 -23.84 14.65
C GLN A 421 -15.33 -23.50 16.12
N LEU A 422 -15.37 -22.22 16.50
CA LEU A 422 -15.69 -21.79 17.87
C LEU A 422 -17.09 -22.21 18.31
N ASN A 423 -18.08 -22.20 17.42
CA ASN A 423 -19.43 -22.67 17.71
C ASN A 423 -19.52 -24.21 17.80
N ALA A 424 -18.57 -24.92 17.19
CA ALA A 424 -18.48 -26.38 17.22
C ALA A 424 -17.60 -26.90 18.39
N THR A 425 -17.00 -26.01 19.18
CA THR A 425 -16.25 -26.33 20.39
C THR A 425 -17.19 -26.88 21.46
N ASP A 426 -16.85 -28.02 22.04
CA ASP A 426 -17.66 -28.62 23.11
C ASP A 426 -17.67 -27.72 24.35
N SER A 427 -18.85 -27.54 24.94
CA SER A 427 -19.11 -26.88 26.22
C SER A 427 -18.22 -27.32 27.39
N ALA A 428 -17.63 -28.51 27.33
CA ALA A 428 -16.64 -28.99 28.30
C ALA A 428 -15.26 -28.32 28.15
N ASN A 429 -14.89 -27.87 26.95
CA ASN A 429 -13.56 -27.34 26.65
C ASN A 429 -13.56 -25.80 26.65
N LYS A 430 -13.31 -25.22 27.82
CA LYS A 430 -13.34 -23.76 28.01
C LYS A 430 -12.11 -23.03 27.49
N HIS A 431 -11.19 -23.70 26.79
CA HIS A 431 -9.93 -23.10 26.35
C HIS A 431 -9.60 -23.45 24.89
N VAL A 432 -9.49 -22.41 24.05
CA VAL A 432 -9.14 -22.52 22.62
C VAL A 432 -7.86 -21.73 22.36
N LEU A 433 -6.90 -22.36 21.67
CA LEU A 433 -5.68 -21.71 21.20
C LEU A 433 -5.84 -21.37 19.72
N ILE A 434 -5.44 -20.16 19.33
CA ILE A 434 -5.27 -19.79 17.93
C ILE A 434 -3.78 -19.62 17.64
N ASP A 435 -3.21 -20.57 16.93
CA ASP A 435 -1.81 -20.53 16.48
C ASP A 435 -1.66 -19.67 15.22
N LEU A 436 -0.79 -18.65 15.34
CA LEU A 436 -0.45 -17.70 14.29
C LEU A 436 0.94 -18.00 13.69
N SER A 437 1.55 -19.14 14.01
CA SER A 437 2.87 -19.56 13.51
C SER A 437 2.96 -19.64 11.99
N HIS A 438 1.84 -19.84 11.32
CA HIS A 438 1.73 -19.88 9.86
C HIS A 438 1.15 -18.59 9.25
N VAL A 439 0.90 -17.56 10.07
CA VAL A 439 0.49 -16.23 9.58
C VAL A 439 1.71 -15.38 9.26
N ARG A 440 1.95 -15.19 7.96
CA ARG A 440 3.09 -14.43 7.41
C ARG A 440 2.91 -12.92 7.53
N PHE A 441 1.67 -12.43 7.55
CA PHE A 441 1.35 -11.00 7.65
C PHE A 441 -0.08 -10.77 8.14
N ILE A 442 -0.29 -9.68 8.87
CA ILE A 442 -1.61 -9.17 9.26
C ILE A 442 -1.68 -7.66 9.04
N ASP A 443 -2.80 -7.15 8.52
CA ASP A 443 -3.06 -5.70 8.48
C ASP A 443 -4.00 -5.25 9.61
N SER A 444 -4.38 -3.97 9.63
CA SER A 444 -5.34 -3.42 10.60
C SER A 444 -6.70 -4.10 10.54
N THR A 445 -7.14 -4.59 9.37
CA THR A 445 -8.38 -5.37 9.24
C THR A 445 -8.25 -6.70 9.96
N GLY A 446 -7.12 -7.39 9.77
CA GLY A 446 -6.82 -8.63 10.48
C GLY A 446 -6.67 -8.43 12.00
N LEU A 447 -6.11 -7.32 12.46
CA LEU A 447 -6.11 -6.98 13.89
C LEU A 447 -7.54 -6.76 14.42
N GLY A 448 -8.38 -6.05 13.64
CA GLY A 448 -9.80 -5.91 13.94
C GLY A 448 -10.51 -7.26 14.05
N LEU A 449 -10.15 -8.23 13.18
CA LEU A 449 -10.63 -9.59 13.24
C LEU A 449 -10.19 -10.31 14.53
N MET A 450 -8.92 -10.19 14.94
CA MET A 450 -8.45 -10.78 16.22
C MET A 450 -9.25 -10.23 17.41
N VAL A 451 -9.52 -8.92 17.43
CA VAL A 451 -10.36 -8.28 18.46
C VAL A 451 -11.80 -8.82 18.40
N ARG A 452 -12.38 -8.96 17.21
CA ARG A 452 -13.72 -9.54 17.00
C ARG A 452 -13.81 -10.96 17.52
N VAL A 453 -12.82 -11.80 17.22
CA VAL A 453 -12.69 -13.18 17.68
C VAL A 453 -12.62 -13.26 19.19
N LYS A 454 -11.75 -12.46 19.82
CA LYS A 454 -11.64 -12.41 21.28
C LYS A 454 -12.93 -11.95 21.96
N LYS A 455 -13.65 -10.97 21.40
CA LYS A 455 -14.96 -10.53 21.90
C LYS A 455 -16.05 -11.60 21.70
N ALA A 456 -15.99 -12.36 20.62
CA ALA A 456 -16.94 -13.45 20.37
C ALA A 456 -16.72 -14.63 21.31
N SER A 457 -15.47 -15.04 21.54
CA SER A 457 -15.16 -16.14 22.47
C SER A 457 -15.61 -15.83 23.90
N LEU A 458 -15.43 -14.58 24.36
CA LEU A 458 -15.93 -14.13 25.66
C LEU A 458 -17.46 -14.27 25.80
N ARG A 459 -18.22 -13.98 24.74
CA ARG A 459 -19.69 -14.15 24.74
C ARG A 459 -20.11 -15.62 24.80
N LEU A 460 -19.28 -16.52 24.27
CA LEU A 460 -19.48 -17.97 24.31
C LEU A 460 -18.93 -18.61 25.60
N GLY A 461 -18.30 -17.84 26.50
CA GLY A 461 -17.68 -18.38 27.72
C GLY A 461 -16.37 -19.15 27.46
N ILE A 462 -15.75 -18.96 26.29
CA ILE A 462 -14.50 -19.61 25.88
C ILE A 462 -13.32 -18.69 26.21
N ARG A 463 -12.35 -19.19 26.99
CA ARG A 463 -11.03 -18.57 27.14
C ARG A 463 -10.27 -18.77 25.82
N LEU A 464 -9.78 -17.67 25.24
CA LEU A 464 -9.07 -17.69 23.96
C LEU A 464 -7.71 -17.04 24.11
N GLU A 465 -6.67 -17.71 23.60
CA GLU A 465 -5.30 -17.22 23.58
C GLU A 465 -4.72 -17.34 22.16
N PHE A 466 -4.01 -16.29 21.72
CA PHE A 466 -3.27 -16.30 20.46
C PHE A 466 -1.81 -16.67 20.72
N THR A 467 -1.27 -17.63 19.99
CA THR A 467 0.09 -18.15 20.16
C THR A 467 0.88 -18.09 18.85
N GLY A 468 2.19 -18.37 18.91
CA GLY A 468 3.01 -18.54 17.70
C GLY A 468 3.21 -17.27 16.85
N THR A 469 3.16 -16.07 17.43
CA THR A 469 3.23 -14.84 16.63
C THR A 469 4.58 -14.62 15.96
N GLN A 470 4.56 -14.53 14.61
CA GLN A 470 5.72 -14.12 13.83
C GLN A 470 6.05 -12.63 14.04
N SER A 471 7.28 -12.24 13.71
CA SER A 471 7.76 -10.85 13.87
C SER A 471 6.94 -9.82 13.09
N ALA A 472 6.51 -10.16 11.87
CA ALA A 472 5.67 -9.30 11.04
C ALA A 472 4.31 -9.02 11.70
N VAL A 473 3.68 -10.06 12.27
CA VAL A 473 2.41 -9.95 13.02
C VAL A 473 2.61 -9.12 14.29
N ARG A 474 3.70 -9.38 15.03
CA ARG A 474 4.04 -8.64 16.26
C ARG A 474 4.28 -7.16 16.00
N ASN A 475 4.97 -6.78 14.91
CA ASN A 475 5.20 -5.37 14.57
C ASN A 475 3.89 -4.59 14.44
N VAL A 476 2.89 -5.15 13.75
CA VAL A 476 1.58 -4.49 13.57
C VAL A 476 0.82 -4.43 14.91
N LEU A 477 0.87 -5.49 15.73
CA LEU A 477 0.29 -5.50 17.08
C LEU A 477 0.89 -4.41 18.00
N THR A 478 2.21 -4.27 18.00
CA THR A 478 2.93 -3.29 18.83
C THR A 478 2.59 -1.86 18.37
N LEU A 479 2.57 -1.59 17.06
CA LEU A 479 2.20 -0.29 16.51
C LEU A 479 0.75 0.08 16.82
N ALA A 480 -0.17 -0.90 16.78
CA ALA A 480 -1.57 -0.72 17.17
C ALA A 480 -1.77 -0.64 18.70
N ARG A 481 -0.73 -0.90 19.50
CA ARG A 481 -0.78 -1.00 20.97
C ARG A 481 -1.81 -2.02 21.46
N LEU A 482 -1.92 -3.14 20.75
CA LEU A 482 -2.85 -4.23 21.06
C LEU A 482 -2.16 -5.50 21.57
N GLU A 483 -0.83 -5.50 21.69
CA GLU A 483 -0.06 -6.68 22.09
C GLU A 483 -0.50 -7.23 23.45
N SER A 484 -0.56 -6.39 24.49
CA SER A 484 -1.02 -6.81 25.82
C SER A 484 -2.49 -7.29 25.82
N PHE A 485 -3.34 -6.60 25.06
CA PHE A 485 -4.76 -6.96 24.96
C PHE A 485 -4.97 -8.28 24.23
N LEU A 486 -4.25 -8.56 23.14
CA LEU A 486 -4.47 -9.73 22.29
C LEU A 486 -3.65 -10.94 22.73
N LEU A 487 -2.36 -10.75 23.03
CA LEU A 487 -1.44 -11.85 23.39
C LEU A 487 -1.34 -12.11 24.89
N GLY A 488 -1.89 -11.22 25.74
CA GLY A 488 -1.65 -11.24 27.19
C GLY A 488 -0.40 -10.47 27.58
N GLU A 489 -0.17 -10.26 28.87
CA GLU A 489 1.07 -9.60 29.33
C GLU A 489 2.29 -10.47 28.99
N PRO A 490 3.41 -9.87 28.53
CA PRO A 490 4.66 -10.60 28.40
C PRO A 490 5.04 -11.14 29.78
N LYS A 491 5.14 -12.47 29.89
CA LYS A 491 5.63 -13.13 31.11
C LYS A 491 7.06 -12.75 31.42
#